data_AF-A0A9D7H0H9-F1
#
_entry.id   AF-A0A9D7H0H9-F1
#
_cell.length_a   1.000
_cell.length_b   1.000
_cell.length_c   1.000
_cell.angle_alpha   90.00
_cell.angle_beta   90.00
_cell.angle_gamma   90.00
#
_symmetry.space_group_name_H-M   'P 1'
#
loop_
_entity.id
_entity.type
_entity.pdbx_description
1 polymer ?
#
loop_
_entity_poly.entity_id
_entity_poly.type
_entity_poly.pdbx_seq_one_letter_code
_entity_poly.pdbx_strand_id
1 'polypeptide(L)'
;MKKGLLLVTASLSLTACSFAARSPEMYRDDTKAALESKNAEILGCYDGVLKATPGAQGKVTIKFEVETETGKFVNISVDKAASTAPDAVGECVTKAVGSLAIKPPDARTGQATWTYDFAAPPPPAPAPKS
;
A
#
# COMPACT_ATOMS: atom_id res chain seq x y z
N MET A 1 -24.24 -32.51 -53.19
CA MET A 1 -25.49 -32.06 -52.54
C MET A 1 -25.36 -32.32 -51.04
N LYS A 2 -25.55 -31.29 -50.19
CA LYS A 2 -26.19 -31.32 -48.84
C LYS A 2 -25.58 -32.30 -47.80
N LYS A 3 -25.15 -31.97 -46.58
CA LYS A 3 -25.23 -30.85 -45.62
C LYS A 3 -24.07 -31.17 -44.62
N GLY A 4 -23.28 -30.23 -44.12
CA GLY A 4 -23.71 -29.13 -43.27
C GLY A 4 -23.58 -29.55 -41.79
N LEU A 5 -22.60 -28.96 -41.10
CA LEU A 5 -22.70 -28.32 -39.78
C LEU A 5 -21.45 -28.58 -38.92
N LEU A 6 -20.53 -27.62 -38.99
CA LEU A 6 -19.49 -27.36 -38.00
C LEU A 6 -20.15 -26.99 -36.66
N LEU A 7 -19.95 -27.81 -35.62
CA LEU A 7 -20.24 -27.43 -34.24
C LEU A 7 -18.98 -26.80 -33.63
N VAL A 8 -18.87 -25.48 -33.79
CA VAL A 8 -17.97 -24.64 -32.98
C VAL A 8 -18.70 -24.39 -31.67
N THR A 9 -18.45 -25.21 -30.66
CA THR A 9 -18.86 -24.90 -29.28
C THR A 9 -18.02 -23.73 -28.79
N ALA A 10 -18.57 -22.52 -28.91
CA ALA A 10 -18.01 -21.31 -28.34
C ALA A 10 -18.00 -21.42 -26.81
N SER A 11 -16.81 -21.57 -26.23
CA SER A 11 -16.57 -21.45 -24.80
C SER A 11 -16.85 -20.00 -24.37
N LEU A 12 -18.08 -19.69 -23.98
CA LEU A 12 -18.37 -18.47 -23.23
C LEU A 12 -17.85 -18.66 -21.80
N SER A 13 -16.55 -18.43 -21.60
CA SER A 13 -16.02 -18.06 -20.28
C SER A 13 -16.55 -16.67 -19.95
N LEU A 14 -17.75 -16.63 -19.37
CA LEU A 14 -18.26 -15.47 -18.66
C LEU A 14 -17.34 -15.25 -17.44
N THR A 15 -16.26 -14.49 -17.61
CA THR A 15 -15.64 -13.75 -16.51
C THR A 15 -16.60 -12.63 -16.12
N ALA A 16 -17.79 -13.00 -15.62
CA ALA A 16 -18.73 -12.06 -15.05
C ALA A 16 -18.10 -11.54 -13.75
N CYS A 17 -17.89 -10.23 -13.72
CA CYS A 17 -17.25 -9.47 -12.65
C CYS A 17 -17.58 -10.03 -11.27
N SER A 18 -16.62 -10.72 -10.66
CA SER A 18 -16.67 -11.02 -9.24
C SER A 18 -16.51 -9.70 -8.50
N PHE A 19 -17.61 -8.99 -8.27
CA PHE A 19 -17.73 -8.08 -7.14
C PHE A 19 -17.74 -8.95 -5.88
N ALA A 20 -16.61 -9.60 -5.59
CA ALA A 20 -16.41 -10.33 -4.37
C ALA A 20 -16.36 -9.29 -3.26
N ALA A 21 -17.43 -9.20 -2.47
CA ALA A 21 -17.34 -8.50 -1.20
C ALA A 21 -16.35 -9.28 -0.34
N ARG A 22 -15.12 -8.77 -0.19
CA ARG A 22 -14.08 -9.44 0.61
C ARG A 22 -14.56 -9.56 2.05
N SER A 23 -14.16 -10.60 2.78
CA SER A 23 -14.31 -10.57 4.23
C SER A 23 -13.43 -9.46 4.82
N PRO A 24 -13.69 -8.97 6.05
CA PRO A 24 -12.82 -8.01 6.71
C PRO A 24 -11.36 -8.47 6.80
N GLU A 25 -11.12 -9.77 7.00
CA GLU A 25 -9.80 -10.36 7.08
C GLU A 25 -9.08 -10.33 5.74
N MET A 26 -9.74 -10.76 4.66
CA MET A 26 -9.19 -10.67 3.29
C MET A 26 -8.86 -9.23 2.93
N TYR A 27 -9.75 -8.29 3.29
CA TYR A 27 -9.53 -6.88 3.03
C TYR A 27 -8.29 -6.34 3.76
N ARG A 28 -8.14 -6.71 5.03
CA ARG A 28 -6.96 -6.36 5.85
C ARG A 28 -5.67 -6.96 5.29
N ASP A 29 -5.72 -8.21 4.82
CA ASP A 29 -4.55 -8.90 4.28
C ASP A 29 -4.13 -8.34 2.91
N ASP A 30 -5.08 -8.08 2.00
CA ASP A 30 -4.81 -7.45 0.70
C ASP A 30 -4.27 -6.02 0.87
N THR A 31 -4.85 -5.25 1.80
CA THR A 31 -4.38 -3.89 2.11
C THR A 31 -2.97 -3.93 2.67
N LYS A 32 -2.69 -4.86 3.59
CA LYS A 32 -1.34 -5.06 4.14
C LYS A 32 -0.35 -5.40 3.01
N ALA A 33 -0.67 -6.35 2.15
CA ALA A 33 0.20 -6.73 1.04
C ALA A 33 0.47 -5.55 0.08
N ALA A 34 -0.54 -4.73 -0.21
CA ALA A 34 -0.39 -3.53 -1.03
C ALA A 34 0.55 -2.51 -0.37
N LEU A 35 0.37 -2.24 0.92
CA LEU A 35 1.22 -1.31 1.68
C LEU A 35 2.67 -1.83 1.78
N GLU A 36 2.86 -3.11 2.10
CA GLU A 36 4.19 -3.72 2.21
C GLU A 36 4.97 -3.71 0.89
N SER A 37 4.27 -3.74 -0.26
CA SER A 37 4.89 -3.60 -1.58
C SER A 37 5.61 -2.25 -1.78
N LYS A 38 5.28 -1.24 -0.95
CA LYS A 38 5.88 0.09 -0.97
C LYS A 38 6.99 0.27 0.04
N ASN A 39 7.29 -0.72 0.88
CA ASN A 39 8.31 -0.58 1.92
C ASN A 39 9.67 -0.18 1.35
N ALA A 40 10.10 -0.75 0.22
CA ALA A 40 11.38 -0.39 -0.40
C ALA A 40 11.41 1.07 -0.90
N GLU A 41 10.31 1.55 -1.49
CA GLU A 41 10.17 2.94 -1.95
C GLU A 41 10.17 3.92 -0.77
N ILE A 42 9.41 3.59 0.29
CA ILE A 42 9.32 4.37 1.52
C ILE A 42 10.69 4.44 2.22
N LEU A 43 11.41 3.33 2.33
CA LEU A 43 12.75 3.28 2.92
C LEU A 43 13.75 4.10 2.10
N GLY A 44 13.73 4.00 0.77
CA GLY A 44 14.59 4.81 -0.09
C GLY A 44 14.34 6.32 0.05
N CYS A 45 13.07 6.73 0.23
CA CYS A 45 12.74 8.12 0.54
C CYS A 45 13.23 8.53 1.95
N TYR A 46 13.02 7.66 2.95
CA TYR A 46 13.46 7.88 4.32
C TYR A 46 14.99 8.02 4.44
N ASP A 47 15.76 7.23 3.70
CA ASP A 47 17.22 7.40 3.61
C ASP A 47 17.62 8.78 3.08
N GLY A 48 16.81 9.35 2.16
CA GLY A 48 16.94 10.73 1.72
C GLY A 48 16.70 11.74 2.85
N VAL A 49 15.66 11.50 3.66
CA VAL A 49 15.36 12.32 4.85
C VAL A 49 16.51 12.26 5.86
N LEU A 50 17.07 11.08 6.13
CA LEU A 50 18.16 10.91 7.09
C LEU A 50 19.43 11.69 6.71
N LYS A 51 19.68 11.92 5.41
CA LYS A 51 20.81 12.77 4.96
C LYS A 51 20.61 14.24 5.33
N ALA A 52 19.37 14.72 5.35
CA ALA A 52 19.04 16.10 5.70
C ALA A 52 18.75 16.29 7.20
N THR A 53 18.22 15.25 7.85
CA THR A 53 17.86 15.24 9.28
C THR A 53 18.45 13.98 9.93
N PRO A 54 19.74 14.03 10.30
CA PRO A 54 20.39 12.93 11.00
C PRO A 54 19.65 12.59 12.28
N GLY A 55 19.26 11.32 12.44
CA GLY A 55 18.51 10.86 13.61
C GLY A 55 17.00 11.03 13.52
N ALA A 56 16.44 11.38 12.36
CA ALA A 56 15.01 11.19 12.12
C ALA A 56 14.61 9.75 12.48
N GLN A 57 13.52 9.60 13.21
CA GLN A 57 12.96 8.33 13.68
C GLN A 57 11.55 8.58 14.24
N GLY A 58 10.83 7.52 14.57
CA GLY A 58 9.53 7.59 15.22
C GLY A 58 8.45 6.86 14.45
N LYS A 59 7.20 7.14 14.81
CA LYS A 59 6.03 6.50 14.21
C LYS A 59 5.36 7.44 13.21
N VAL A 60 4.90 6.88 12.09
CA VAL A 60 3.98 7.56 11.17
C VAL A 60 2.70 6.74 11.11
N THR A 61 1.62 7.29 11.62
CA THR A 61 0.28 6.71 11.50
C THR A 61 -0.47 7.43 10.39
N ILE A 62 -0.92 6.69 9.38
CA ILE A 62 -1.76 7.22 8.30
C ILE A 62 -3.18 6.72 8.41
N LYS A 63 -4.11 7.56 7.96
CA LYS A 63 -5.52 7.23 7.71
C LYS A 63 -5.77 7.37 6.22
N PHE A 64 -6.49 6.42 5.65
CA PHE A 64 -6.86 6.45 4.24
C PHE A 64 -8.13 5.65 3.99
N GLU A 65 -8.69 5.86 2.82
CA GLU A 65 -9.82 5.11 2.29
C GLU A 65 -9.39 4.38 1.03
N VAL A 66 -10.06 3.27 0.73
CA VAL A 66 -9.93 2.60 -0.57
C VAL A 66 -11.28 2.64 -1.28
N GLU A 67 -11.28 3.22 -2.48
CA GLU A 67 -12.48 3.44 -3.28
C GLU A 67 -13.04 2.14 -3.85
N THR A 68 -14.37 2.05 -3.93
CA THR A 68 -15.12 0.86 -4.38
C THR A 68 -14.95 0.50 -5.84
N GLU A 69 -14.80 1.47 -6.75
CA GLU A 69 -14.80 1.19 -8.19
C GLU A 69 -13.42 0.85 -8.72
N THR A 70 -12.40 1.53 -8.19
CA THR A 70 -11.03 1.46 -8.73
C THR A 70 -10.08 0.72 -7.78
N GLY A 71 -10.46 0.56 -6.51
CA GLY A 71 -9.58 0.07 -5.46
C GLY A 71 -8.47 1.06 -5.10
N LYS A 72 -8.51 2.31 -5.58
CA LYS A 72 -7.46 3.32 -5.32
C LYS A 72 -7.48 3.75 -3.86
N PHE A 73 -6.29 4.01 -3.33
CA PHE A 73 -6.12 4.61 -2.01
C PHE A 73 -6.34 6.12 -2.15
N VAL A 74 -7.30 6.65 -1.40
CA VAL A 74 -7.74 8.05 -1.44
C VAL A 74 -7.85 8.60 -0.01
N ASN A 75 -8.02 9.92 0.11
CA ASN A 75 -8.15 10.61 1.41
C ASN A 75 -7.00 10.30 2.40
N ILE A 76 -5.79 10.09 1.86
CA ILE A 76 -4.61 9.72 2.63
C ILE A 76 -4.13 10.92 3.45
N SER A 77 -4.03 10.74 4.75
CA SER A 77 -3.58 11.77 5.69
C SER A 77 -2.72 11.16 6.81
N VAL A 78 -1.78 11.95 7.33
CA VAL A 78 -1.01 11.58 8.52
C VAL A 78 -1.79 11.99 9.77
N ASP A 79 -2.04 11.05 10.67
CA ASP A 79 -2.55 11.35 12.01
C ASP A 79 -1.42 11.91 12.86
N LYS A 80 -1.35 13.25 12.94
CA LYS A 80 -0.32 13.97 13.72
C LYS A 80 -0.38 13.65 15.22
N ALA A 81 -1.56 13.33 15.75
CA ALA A 81 -1.70 13.00 17.17
C ALA A 81 -1.15 11.59 17.49
N ALA A 82 -1.20 10.68 16.51
CA ALA A 82 -0.67 9.32 16.60
C ALA A 82 0.70 9.14 15.90
N SER A 83 1.38 10.23 15.55
CA SER A 83 2.68 10.21 14.87
C SER A 83 3.72 11.00 15.65
N THR A 84 4.94 10.50 15.67
CA THR A 84 6.09 11.13 16.35
C THR A 84 7.26 11.41 15.41
N ALA A 85 7.26 10.82 14.22
CA ALA A 85 8.30 11.07 13.23
C ALA A 85 8.16 12.47 12.60
N PRO A 86 9.26 13.05 12.09
CA PRO A 86 9.22 14.32 11.38
C PRO A 86 8.30 14.28 10.14
N ASP A 87 7.76 15.44 9.79
CA ASP A 87 6.84 15.62 8.66
C ASP A 87 7.36 15.04 7.34
N ALA A 88 8.66 15.22 7.06
CA ALA A 88 9.31 14.68 5.87
C ALA A 88 9.22 13.15 5.77
N VAL A 89 9.25 12.43 6.90
CA VAL A 89 9.06 10.97 6.93
C VAL A 89 7.60 10.61 6.63
N GLY A 90 6.66 11.41 7.15
CA GLY A 90 5.24 11.28 6.82
C GLY A 90 4.94 11.47 5.33
N GLU A 91 5.59 12.43 4.69
CA GLU A 91 5.46 12.66 3.24
C GLU A 91 5.98 11.49 2.39
N CYS A 92 7.05 10.82 2.82
CA CYS A 92 7.53 9.61 2.15
C CYS A 92 6.45 8.53 2.10
N VAL A 93 5.75 8.33 3.23
CA VAL A 93 4.67 7.36 3.35
C VAL A 93 3.49 7.75 2.47
N THR A 94 2.98 8.98 2.59
CA THR A 94 1.76 9.39 1.87
C THR A 94 1.96 9.42 0.35
N LYS A 95 3.14 9.82 -0.14
CA LYS A 95 3.47 9.79 -1.57
C LYS A 95 3.50 8.37 -2.12
N ALA A 96 4.16 7.43 -1.43
CA ALA A 96 4.26 6.05 -1.89
C ALA A 96 2.88 5.36 -1.90
N VAL A 97 2.09 5.55 -0.83
CA VAL A 97 0.74 4.98 -0.68
C VAL A 97 -0.23 5.58 -1.69
N GLY A 98 -0.09 6.86 -2.05
CA GLY A 98 -0.97 7.54 -3.03
C GLY A 98 -0.95 6.94 -4.43
N SER A 99 0.04 6.10 -4.75
CA SER A 99 0.11 5.38 -6.03
C SER A 99 -0.57 4.01 -6.03
N LEU A 100 -1.08 3.55 -4.88
CA LEU A 100 -1.60 2.20 -4.71
C LEU A 100 -3.06 2.04 -5.16
N ALA A 101 -3.36 0.82 -5.60
CA ALA A 101 -4.72 0.33 -5.76
C ALA A 101 -4.81 -1.17 -5.45
N ILE A 102 -5.88 -1.60 -4.78
CA ILE A 102 -6.20 -3.00 -4.56
C ILE A 102 -6.97 -3.53 -5.77
N LYS A 103 -6.53 -4.67 -6.33
CA LYS A 103 -7.20 -5.34 -7.45
C LYS A 103 -7.57 -6.78 -7.09
N PRO A 104 -8.79 -7.25 -7.42
CA PRO A 104 -9.92 -6.49 -7.96
C PRO A 104 -10.43 -5.42 -6.98
N PRO A 105 -11.18 -4.41 -7.43
CA PRO A 105 -11.82 -3.46 -6.51
C PRO A 105 -12.85 -4.18 -5.60
N ASP A 106 -13.24 -3.55 -4.49
CA ASP A 106 -14.24 -4.11 -3.55
C ASP A 106 -15.58 -3.39 -3.68
N ALA A 107 -16.69 -4.09 -3.43
CA ALA A 107 -18.02 -3.47 -3.42
C ALA A 107 -18.22 -2.46 -2.26
N ARG A 108 -17.32 -2.45 -1.26
CA ARG A 108 -17.41 -1.58 -0.08
C ARG A 108 -16.20 -0.65 0.05
N THR A 109 -16.47 0.59 0.45
CA THR A 109 -15.41 1.52 0.85
C THR A 109 -14.75 0.96 2.09
N GLY A 110 -13.43 0.76 2.03
CA GLY A 110 -12.69 0.41 3.22
C GLY A 110 -12.01 1.64 3.81
N GLN A 111 -12.10 1.75 5.12
CA GLN A 111 -11.42 2.77 5.91
C GLN A 111 -10.33 2.05 6.71
N ALA A 112 -9.11 2.57 6.65
CA ALA A 112 -7.99 1.93 7.30
C ALA A 112 -7.11 2.95 8.03
N THR A 113 -6.52 2.49 9.12
CA THR A 113 -5.44 3.17 9.84
C THR A 113 -4.24 2.24 9.83
N TRP A 114 -3.07 2.76 9.48
CA TRP A 114 -1.84 1.98 9.42
C TRP A 114 -0.67 2.75 10.03
N THR A 115 0.17 2.07 10.80
CA THR A 115 1.32 2.67 11.47
C THR A 115 2.61 2.06 10.94
N TYR A 116 3.53 2.92 10.52
CA TYR A 116 4.92 2.60 10.19
C TYR A 116 5.83 3.02 11.33
N ASP A 117 6.81 2.17 11.64
CA ASP A 117 7.84 2.43 12.64
C ASP A 117 9.19 2.64 11.94
N PHE A 118 9.76 3.83 12.12
CA PHE A 118 11.06 4.21 11.59
C PHE A 118 12.07 4.26 12.74
N ALA A 119 13.11 3.44 12.66
CA ALA A 119 14.21 3.47 13.60
C ALA A 119 15.32 4.38 13.09
N ALA A 120 16.04 5.03 14.02
CA ALA A 120 17.31 5.64 13.68
C ALA A 120 18.30 4.54 13.23
N PRO A 121 19.15 4.80 12.23
CA PRO A 121 20.20 3.88 11.87
C PRO A 121 21.12 3.63 13.07
N PRO A 122 21.64 2.41 13.25
CA PRO A 122 22.58 2.12 14.33
C PRO A 122 23.79 3.08 14.24
N PRO A 123 24.36 3.51 15.38
CA PRO A 123 25.56 4.32 15.36
C PRO A 123 26.66 3.65 14.51
N PRO A 124 27.48 4.42 13.78
CA PRO A 124 28.63 3.87 13.08
C PRO A 124 29.45 3.02 14.05
N ALA A 125 29.79 1.79 13.66
CA ALA A 125 30.64 0.93 14.47
C ALA A 125 31.95 1.67 14.81
N PRO A 126 32.46 1.60 16.05
CA PRO A 126 33.74 2.21 16.39
C PRO A 126 34.81 1.74 15.41
N ALA A 127 35.57 2.68 14.85
CA ALA A 127 36.70 2.34 13.98
C ALA A 127 37.63 1.35 14.72
N PRO A 128 38.13 0.28 14.06
CA PRO A 128 39.09 -0.61 14.67
C PRO A 128 40.28 0.24 15.17
N LYS A 129 40.65 0.08 16.44
CA LYS A 129 41.89 0.68 16.94
C LYS A 129 43.05 -0.04 16.24
N SER A 130 43.82 0.71 15.44
CA SER A 130 45.10 0.26 14.89
C SER A 130 46.13 0.02 15.99
#